data_AF-A0A7W5AZ07-F1
#
_entry.id   AF-A0A7W5AZ07-F1
#
_cell.length_a   1.000
_cell.length_b   1.000
_cell.length_c   1.000
_cell.angle_alpha   90.00
_cell.angle_beta   90.00
_cell.angle_gamma   90.00
#
_symmetry.space_group_name_H-M   'P 1'
#
loop_
_entity.id
_entity.type
_entity.pdbx_description
1 polymer ?
#
loop_
_entity_poly.entity_id
_entity_poly.type
_entity_poly.pdbx_seq_one_letter_code
_entity_poly.pdbx_strand_id
1 'polypeptide(L)'
;MSGGRRGDRNLRQEQAAETREKLLTTAKTLFAQNGYHGTPVRSINREIGMADGILYHYFPGGKREMLGVLLQEIFIEKGKILESYNEEMAHLPLQEALDLISSRLTDLFLADKDFMRILFREHDVLDIEGAELLSKLIVERHTWFASMLESRYERGEIRKMDFLFAAKQFISMNLLFVVSTIVGINFTGTEDLTEYRKRAIAHTVDLWRTP
;
A
#
# COMPACT_ATOMS: atom_id res chain seq x y z
N MET A 1 26.64 -35.24 24.81
CA MET A 1 26.41 -35.02 23.36
C MET A 1 24.93 -34.68 23.14
N SER A 2 24.55 -33.40 22.98
CA SER A 2 23.13 -32.97 22.80
C SER A 2 22.95 -31.89 21.70
N GLY A 3 23.98 -31.59 20.91
CA GLY A 3 23.95 -30.49 19.92
C GLY A 3 23.27 -30.80 18.57
N GLY A 4 23.14 -32.08 18.19
CA GLY A 4 22.75 -32.46 16.81
C GLY A 4 21.26 -32.30 16.47
N ARG A 5 20.35 -32.45 17.43
CA ARG A 5 18.89 -32.37 17.19
C ARG A 5 18.36 -30.94 17.02
N ARG A 6 19.11 -29.93 17.45
CA ARG A 6 18.73 -28.51 17.30
C ARG A 6 19.07 -27.98 15.89
N GLY A 7 20.20 -28.39 15.32
CA GLY A 7 20.62 -27.96 13.97
C GLY A 7 19.72 -28.49 12.84
N ASP A 8 19.36 -29.77 12.86
CA ASP A 8 18.50 -30.38 11.83
C ASP A 8 17.05 -29.84 11.84
N ARG A 9 16.54 -29.42 13.00
CA ARG A 9 15.22 -28.76 13.09
C ARG A 9 15.24 -27.35 12.50
N ASN A 10 16.31 -26.59 12.73
CA ASN A 10 16.42 -25.22 12.23
C ASN A 10 16.49 -25.20 10.70
N LEU A 11 17.30 -26.10 10.11
CA LEU A 11 17.44 -26.22 8.66
C LEU A 11 16.11 -26.57 7.97
N ARG A 12 15.31 -27.48 8.54
CA ARG A 12 14.00 -27.84 7.99
C ARG A 12 12.98 -26.70 8.09
N GLN A 13 13.03 -25.92 9.18
CA GLN A 13 12.18 -24.73 9.34
C GLN A 13 12.55 -23.63 8.34
N GLU A 14 13.85 -23.39 8.14
CA GLU A 14 14.36 -22.43 7.16
C GLU A 14 13.93 -22.81 5.73
N GLN A 15 14.08 -24.08 5.34
CA GLN A 15 13.63 -24.58 4.03
C GLN A 15 12.11 -24.46 3.83
N ALA A 16 11.33 -24.72 4.88
CA ALA A 16 9.87 -24.57 4.83
C ALA A 16 9.47 -23.09 4.67
N ALA A 17 10.14 -22.17 5.36
CA ALA A 17 9.91 -20.73 5.23
C ALA A 17 10.27 -20.24 3.82
N GLU A 18 11.43 -20.64 3.28
CA GLU A 18 11.88 -20.29 1.93
C GLU A 18 10.90 -20.79 0.86
N THR A 19 10.38 -22.02 1.03
CA THR A 19 9.37 -22.57 0.13
C THR A 19 8.06 -21.79 0.19
N ARG A 20 7.61 -21.43 1.39
CA ARG A 20 6.41 -20.61 1.59
C ARG A 20 6.55 -19.26 0.90
N GLU A 21 7.70 -18.61 1.03
CA GLU A 21 8.00 -17.32 0.40
C GLU A 21 8.04 -17.42 -1.14
N LYS A 22 8.67 -18.47 -1.68
CA LYS A 22 8.67 -18.74 -3.14
C LYS A 22 7.25 -18.93 -3.67
N LEU A 23 6.41 -19.67 -2.95
CA LEU A 23 5.00 -19.84 -3.30
C LEU A 23 4.26 -18.48 -3.34
N LEU A 24 4.41 -17.65 -2.30
CA LEU A 24 3.76 -16.33 -2.23
C LEU A 24 4.23 -15.39 -3.33
N THR A 25 5.54 -15.27 -3.52
CA THR A 25 6.13 -14.40 -4.55
C THR A 25 5.69 -14.80 -5.95
N THR A 26 5.66 -16.11 -6.22
CA THR A 26 5.18 -16.66 -7.49
C THR A 26 3.69 -16.40 -7.70
N ALA A 27 2.89 -16.60 -6.66
CA ALA A 27 1.45 -16.33 -6.72
C ALA A 27 1.17 -14.85 -6.99
N LYS A 28 1.91 -13.92 -6.35
CA LYS A 28 1.80 -12.48 -6.59
C LYS A 28 2.01 -12.15 -8.08
N THR A 29 3.11 -12.65 -8.67
CA THR A 29 3.43 -12.44 -10.09
C THR A 29 2.33 -13.00 -11.00
N LEU A 30 1.88 -14.23 -10.76
CA LEU A 30 0.86 -14.85 -11.59
C LEU A 30 -0.52 -14.17 -11.44
N PHE A 31 -0.91 -13.74 -10.24
CA PHE A 31 -2.14 -12.99 -10.02
C PHE A 31 -2.10 -11.62 -10.72
N ALA A 32 -0.96 -10.94 -10.70
CA ALA A 32 -0.80 -9.67 -11.39
C ALA A 32 -0.92 -9.80 -12.91
N GLN A 33 -0.32 -10.84 -13.49
CA GLN A 33 -0.32 -11.09 -14.93
C GLN A 33 -1.67 -11.63 -15.44
N ASN A 34 -2.22 -12.63 -14.76
CA ASN A 34 -3.36 -13.42 -15.26
C ASN A 34 -4.68 -13.09 -14.55
N GLY A 35 -4.62 -12.38 -13.41
CA GLY A 35 -5.73 -12.24 -12.46
C GLY A 35 -5.81 -13.41 -11.50
N TYR A 36 -6.55 -13.22 -10.40
CA TYR A 36 -6.74 -14.27 -9.40
C TYR A 36 -7.52 -15.44 -9.98
N HIS A 37 -8.65 -15.17 -10.66
CA HIS A 37 -9.45 -16.22 -11.30
C HIS A 37 -8.71 -16.94 -12.42
N GLY A 38 -7.88 -16.23 -13.19
CA GLY A 38 -7.08 -16.75 -14.30
C GLY A 38 -5.84 -17.55 -13.89
N THR A 39 -5.55 -17.68 -12.59
CA THR A 39 -4.39 -18.40 -12.07
C THR A 39 -4.81 -19.74 -11.42
N PRO A 40 -4.55 -20.89 -12.08
CA PRO A 40 -4.71 -22.21 -11.46
C PRO A 40 -3.62 -22.48 -10.42
N VAL A 41 -3.98 -23.18 -9.33
CA VAL A 41 -3.04 -23.60 -8.28
C VAL A 41 -1.87 -24.43 -8.85
N ARG A 42 -2.14 -25.27 -9.86
CA ARG A 42 -1.10 -26.07 -10.53
C ARG A 42 -0.05 -25.22 -11.23
N SER A 43 -0.43 -24.06 -11.77
CA SER A 43 0.52 -23.14 -12.41
C SER A 43 1.52 -22.59 -11.40
N ILE A 44 1.08 -22.27 -10.17
CA ILE A 44 1.95 -21.79 -9.09
C ILE A 44 2.96 -22.88 -8.70
N ASN A 45 2.51 -24.12 -8.48
CA ASN A 45 3.41 -25.24 -8.15
C ASN A 45 4.45 -25.49 -9.24
N ARG A 46 4.01 -25.47 -10.50
CA ARG A 46 4.86 -25.74 -11.67
C ARG A 46 5.94 -24.67 -11.84
N GLU A 47 5.60 -23.40 -11.62
CA GLU A 47 6.53 -22.28 -11.77
C GLU A 47 7.70 -22.36 -10.77
N ILE A 48 7.46 -22.87 -9.56
CA ILE A 48 8.53 -23.11 -8.57
C ILE A 48 9.16 -24.51 -8.67
N GLY A 49 8.81 -25.30 -9.70
CA GLY A 49 9.35 -26.63 -9.93
C GLY A 49 8.95 -27.69 -8.91
N MET A 50 7.81 -27.51 -8.22
CA MET A 50 7.34 -28.44 -7.20
C MET A 50 6.15 -29.29 -7.66
N ALA A 51 5.95 -30.42 -6.98
CA ALA A 51 4.89 -31.37 -7.28
C ALA A 51 3.49 -30.76 -7.13
N ASP A 52 2.55 -31.28 -7.94
CA ASP A 52 1.15 -30.92 -7.84
C ASP A 52 0.63 -31.18 -6.42
N GLY A 53 0.12 -30.12 -5.79
CA GLY A 53 -0.49 -30.18 -4.46
C GLY A 53 0.40 -29.71 -3.31
N ILE A 54 1.69 -29.46 -3.53
CA ILE A 54 2.59 -28.97 -2.46
C ILE A 54 2.07 -27.69 -1.82
N LEU A 55 1.44 -26.81 -2.60
CA LEU A 55 0.88 -25.56 -2.11
C LEU A 55 -0.14 -25.77 -0.99
N TYR A 56 -0.97 -26.81 -1.04
CA TYR A 56 -1.96 -27.10 -0.01
C TYR A 56 -1.35 -27.52 1.34
N HIS A 57 -0.07 -27.91 1.35
CA HIS A 57 0.66 -28.13 2.58
C HIS A 57 0.97 -26.81 3.30
N TYR A 58 1.29 -25.76 2.55
CA TYR A 58 1.67 -24.44 3.08
C TYR A 58 0.48 -23.47 3.22
N PHE A 59 -0.50 -23.62 2.32
CA PHE A 59 -1.71 -22.81 2.23
C PHE A 59 -2.92 -23.74 2.05
N PRO A 60 -3.44 -24.35 3.12
CA PRO A 60 -4.61 -25.23 3.06
C PRO A 60 -5.84 -24.60 2.40
N GLY A 61 -6.03 -23.28 2.56
CA GLY A 61 -7.05 -22.48 1.89
C GLY A 61 -6.74 -22.16 0.42
N GLY A 62 -5.65 -22.71 -0.11
CA GLY A 62 -5.23 -22.58 -1.49
C GLY A 62 -4.89 -21.15 -1.89
N LYS A 63 -5.12 -20.81 -3.16
CA LYS A 63 -4.81 -19.49 -3.70
C LYS A 63 -5.54 -18.33 -3.00
N ARG A 64 -6.70 -18.58 -2.37
CA ARG A 64 -7.44 -17.56 -1.62
C ARG A 64 -6.68 -17.14 -0.38
N GLU A 65 -6.20 -18.11 0.40
CA GLU A 65 -5.36 -17.84 1.57
C GLU A 65 -4.07 -17.14 1.16
N MET A 66 -3.44 -17.57 0.07
CA MET A 66 -2.25 -16.89 -0.45
C MET A 66 -2.52 -15.42 -0.79
N LEU A 67 -3.64 -15.12 -1.46
CA LEU A 67 -4.01 -13.74 -1.75
C LEU A 67 -4.24 -12.94 -0.46
N GLY A 68 -4.98 -13.48 0.51
CA GLY A 68 -5.20 -12.83 1.81
C GLY A 68 -3.89 -12.50 2.53
N VAL A 69 -2.98 -13.48 2.63
CA VAL A 69 -1.64 -13.30 3.20
C VAL A 69 -0.84 -12.23 2.46
N LEU A 70 -0.82 -12.27 1.11
CA LEU A 70 -0.13 -11.27 0.29
C LEU A 70 -0.67 -9.86 0.56
N LEU A 71 -1.99 -9.69 0.58
CA LEU A 71 -2.62 -8.39 0.83
C LEU A 71 -2.29 -7.87 2.24
N GLN A 72 -2.36 -8.75 3.25
CA GLN A 72 -2.03 -8.42 4.63
C GLN A 72 -0.57 -7.98 4.79
N GLU A 73 0.38 -8.76 4.26
CA GLU A 73 1.82 -8.44 4.31
C GLU A 73 2.08 -7.08 3.65
N ILE A 74 1.47 -6.83 2.48
CA ILE A 74 1.62 -5.57 1.75
C ILE A 74 1.01 -4.38 2.51
N PHE A 75 -0.20 -4.51 3.08
CA PHE A 75 -0.81 -3.41 3.82
C PHE A 75 -0.01 -3.04 5.07
N ILE A 76 0.51 -4.04 5.79
CA ILE A 76 1.36 -3.82 6.96
C ILE A 76 2.66 -3.12 6.55
N GLU A 77 3.31 -3.56 5.48
CA GLU A 77 4.53 -2.93 4.96
C GLU A 77 4.26 -1.47 4.55
N LYS A 78 3.19 -1.23 3.80
CA LYS A 78 2.78 0.12 3.37
C LYS A 78 2.47 1.03 4.56
N GLY A 79 1.86 0.51 5.62
CA GLY A 79 1.64 1.24 6.87
C GLY A 79 2.95 1.72 7.49
N LYS A 80 3.93 0.81 7.65
CA LYS A 80 5.26 1.14 8.19
C LYS A 80 5.99 2.18 7.35
N ILE A 81 5.89 2.09 6.02
CA ILE A 81 6.49 3.07 5.11
C ILE A 81 5.87 4.45 5.35
N LEU A 82 4.54 4.55 5.42
CA LEU A 82 3.86 5.82 5.69
C LEU A 82 4.22 6.40 7.05
N GLU A 83 4.33 5.55 8.07
CA GLU A 83 4.74 5.95 9.42
C GLU A 83 6.17 6.49 9.47
N SER A 84 7.09 5.92 8.69
CA SER A 84 8.51 6.27 8.74
C SER A 84 8.84 7.73 8.40
N TYR A 85 7.95 8.43 7.70
CA TYR A 85 8.14 9.85 7.32
C TYR A 85 7.33 10.82 8.19
N ASN A 86 6.57 10.34 9.17
CA ASN A 86 5.66 11.18 9.94
C ASN A 86 6.38 12.28 10.73
N GLU A 87 7.47 11.93 11.42
CA GLU A 87 8.23 12.89 12.23
C GLU A 87 8.86 13.98 11.35
N GLU A 88 9.47 13.59 10.23
CA GLU A 88 10.03 14.52 9.23
C GLU A 88 8.97 15.52 8.74
N MET A 89 7.83 15.02 8.26
CA MET A 89 6.76 15.85 7.70
C MET A 89 6.15 16.85 8.70
N ALA A 90 6.14 16.51 9.99
CA ALA A 90 5.58 17.37 11.04
C ALA A 90 6.39 18.66 11.25
N HIS A 91 7.69 18.65 10.91
CA HIS A 91 8.61 19.76 11.15
C HIS A 91 8.93 20.59 9.90
N LEU A 92 8.60 20.10 8.71
CA LEU A 92 8.81 20.84 7.47
C LEU A 92 7.90 22.09 7.39
N PRO A 93 8.25 23.11 6.59
CA PRO A 93 7.29 24.11 6.14
C PRO A 93 6.07 23.45 5.48
N LEU A 94 4.88 24.05 5.62
CA LEU A 94 3.63 23.43 5.15
C LEU A 94 3.70 22.97 3.69
N GLN A 95 4.24 23.82 2.81
CA GLN A 95 4.36 23.50 1.39
C GLN A 95 5.25 22.27 1.16
N GLU A 96 6.43 22.23 1.77
CA GLU A 96 7.36 21.10 1.68
C GLU A 96 6.77 19.82 2.28
N ALA A 97 6.02 19.93 3.39
CA ALA A 97 5.30 18.80 3.98
C ALA A 97 4.25 18.24 3.00
N LEU A 98 3.50 19.10 2.31
CA LEU A 98 2.50 18.69 1.32
C LEU A 98 3.15 18.09 0.06
N ASP A 99 4.26 18.65 -0.41
CA ASP A 99 5.07 18.08 -1.50
C ASP A 99 5.57 16.67 -1.15
N LEU A 100 6.07 16.49 0.08
CA LEU A 100 6.54 15.20 0.55
C LEU A 100 5.39 14.19 0.71
N ILE A 101 4.25 14.60 1.30
CA ILE A 101 3.06 13.74 1.42
C ILE A 101 2.57 13.29 0.03
N SER A 102 2.45 14.23 -0.91
CA SER A 102 2.02 13.94 -2.28
C SER A 102 2.95 12.93 -2.98
N SER A 103 4.25 13.13 -2.83
CA SER A 103 5.27 12.27 -3.42
C SER A 103 5.28 10.88 -2.79
N ARG A 104 5.26 10.79 -1.46
CA ARG A 104 5.23 9.50 -0.76
C ARG A 104 3.95 8.70 -1.02
N LEU A 105 2.78 9.36 -1.07
CA LEU A 105 1.55 8.69 -1.47
C LEU A 105 1.67 8.14 -2.89
N THR A 106 2.20 8.93 -3.81
CA THR A 106 2.40 8.48 -5.20
C THR A 106 3.35 7.29 -5.28
N ASP A 107 4.50 7.36 -4.62
CA ASP A 107 5.49 6.29 -4.58
C ASP A 107 4.88 5.01 -4.00
N LEU A 108 4.12 5.14 -2.90
CA LEU A 108 3.44 4.01 -2.25
C LEU A 108 2.52 3.25 -3.23
N PHE A 109 1.81 3.96 -4.10
CA PHE A 109 0.88 3.36 -5.06
C PHE A 109 1.56 2.90 -6.35
N LEU A 110 2.56 3.63 -6.84
CA LEU A 110 3.22 3.34 -8.12
C LEU A 110 4.40 2.37 -8.01
N ALA A 111 4.98 2.19 -6.82
CA ALA A 111 6.06 1.22 -6.59
C ALA A 111 5.60 -0.23 -6.81
N ASP A 112 4.31 -0.51 -6.67
CA ASP A 112 3.74 -1.85 -6.88
C ASP A 112 2.43 -1.76 -7.68
N LYS A 113 2.56 -1.45 -8.98
CA LYS A 113 1.42 -1.36 -9.91
C LYS A 113 0.65 -2.68 -10.01
N ASP A 114 1.36 -3.79 -9.89
CA ASP A 114 0.80 -5.15 -9.95
C ASP A 114 -0.15 -5.39 -8.79
N PHE A 115 0.25 -5.03 -7.57
CA PHE A 115 -0.63 -5.01 -6.41
C PHE A 115 -1.87 -4.14 -6.63
N MET A 116 -1.69 -2.92 -7.14
CA MET A 116 -2.84 -2.03 -7.37
C MET A 116 -3.81 -2.60 -8.42
N ARG A 117 -3.30 -3.24 -9.47
CA ARG A 117 -4.13 -3.93 -10.47
C ARG A 117 -4.91 -5.09 -9.84
N ILE A 118 -4.28 -5.87 -8.97
CA ILE A 118 -4.96 -6.94 -8.22
C ILE A 118 -6.06 -6.34 -7.34
N LEU A 119 -5.75 -5.30 -6.57
CA LEU A 119 -6.70 -4.65 -5.66
C LEU A 119 -7.93 -4.10 -6.39
N PHE A 120 -7.74 -3.48 -7.56
CA PHE A 120 -8.86 -2.96 -8.38
C PHE A 120 -9.68 -4.08 -9.02
N ARG A 121 -9.03 -5.15 -9.49
CA ARG A 121 -9.68 -6.23 -10.25
C ARG A 121 -10.43 -7.20 -9.35
N GLU A 122 -9.85 -7.54 -8.21
CA GLU A 122 -10.27 -8.65 -7.35
C GLU A 122 -10.81 -8.12 -6.00
N HIS A 123 -11.44 -6.94 -6.01
CA HIS A 123 -11.98 -6.29 -4.80
C HIS A 123 -13.06 -7.12 -4.09
N ASP A 124 -13.74 -8.01 -4.82
CA ASP A 124 -14.70 -9.00 -4.31
C ASP A 124 -14.02 -10.18 -3.60
N VAL A 125 -12.73 -10.39 -3.88
CA VAL A 125 -11.90 -11.43 -3.25
C VAL A 125 -11.21 -10.91 -1.98
N LEU A 126 -11.21 -9.59 -1.76
CA LEU A 126 -10.78 -9.00 -0.49
C LEU A 126 -11.65 -9.56 0.63
N ASP A 127 -11.07 -10.35 1.52
CA ASP A 127 -11.79 -10.86 2.68
C ASP A 127 -11.99 -9.76 3.73
N ILE A 128 -12.74 -10.09 4.77
CA ILE A 128 -13.06 -9.16 5.86
C ILE A 128 -11.78 -8.63 6.51
N GLU A 129 -10.77 -9.50 6.73
CA GLU A 129 -9.50 -9.11 7.34
C GLU A 129 -8.71 -8.14 6.45
N GLY A 130 -8.59 -8.42 5.15
CA GLY A 130 -7.97 -7.51 4.19
C GLY A 130 -8.68 -6.16 4.09
N ALA A 131 -10.02 -6.17 4.13
CA ALA A 131 -10.83 -4.95 4.14
C ALA A 131 -10.58 -4.10 5.39
N GLU A 132 -10.51 -4.75 6.56
CA GLU A 132 -10.23 -4.09 7.84
C GLU A 132 -8.81 -3.50 7.86
N LEU A 133 -7.81 -4.22 7.34
CA LEU A 133 -6.44 -3.71 7.24
C LEU A 133 -6.32 -2.52 6.29
N LEU A 134 -6.95 -2.58 5.12
CA LEU A 134 -7.00 -1.46 4.18
C LEU A 134 -7.71 -0.25 4.81
N SER A 135 -8.86 -0.49 5.44
CA SER A 135 -9.62 0.54 6.14
C SER A 135 -8.78 1.20 7.23
N LYS A 136 -8.09 0.39 8.05
CA LYS A 136 -7.18 0.86 9.10
C LYS A 136 -6.08 1.73 8.53
N LEU A 137 -5.38 1.26 7.49
CA LEU A 137 -4.32 2.01 6.80
C LEU A 137 -4.82 3.38 6.32
N ILE A 138 -6.00 3.42 5.70
CA ILE A 138 -6.63 4.65 5.21
C ILE A 138 -6.99 5.57 6.38
N VAL A 139 -7.66 5.07 7.41
CA VAL A 139 -8.14 5.86 8.54
C VAL A 139 -6.97 6.44 9.35
N GLU A 140 -5.93 5.65 9.62
CA GLU A 140 -4.74 6.09 10.35
C GLU A 140 -4.02 7.20 9.59
N ARG A 141 -3.87 7.06 8.26
CA ARG A 141 -3.23 8.07 7.42
C ARG A 141 -3.97 9.40 7.42
N HIS A 142 -5.30 9.37 7.35
CA HIS A 142 -6.14 10.58 7.41
C HIS A 142 -6.12 11.22 8.79
N THR A 143 -6.22 10.40 9.85
CA THR A 143 -6.20 10.88 11.23
C THR A 143 -4.87 11.52 11.58
N TRP A 144 -3.76 10.87 11.24
CA TRP A 144 -2.42 11.46 11.44
C TRP A 144 -2.29 12.81 10.74
N PHE A 145 -2.77 12.91 9.49
CA PHE A 145 -2.64 14.14 8.74
C PHE A 145 -3.51 15.25 9.32
N ALA A 146 -4.73 14.92 9.77
CA ALA A 146 -5.58 15.85 10.49
C ALA A 146 -4.91 16.38 11.76
N SER A 147 -4.30 15.51 12.57
CA SER A 147 -3.56 15.91 13.77
C SER A 147 -2.34 16.80 13.45
N MET A 148 -1.65 16.53 12.35
CA MET A 148 -0.54 17.38 11.88
C MET A 148 -1.03 18.78 11.52
N LEU A 149 -2.18 18.89 10.82
CA LEU A 149 -2.80 20.17 10.50
C LEU A 149 -3.30 20.91 11.75
N GLU A 150 -3.93 20.20 12.68
CA GLU A 150 -4.39 20.77 13.96
C GLU A 150 -3.23 21.38 14.75
N SER A 151 -2.10 20.67 14.84
CA SER A 151 -0.89 21.17 15.51
C SER A 151 -0.33 22.43 14.83
N ARG A 152 -0.43 22.56 13.50
CA ARG A 152 -0.05 23.78 12.78
C ARG A 152 -0.98 24.96 13.08
N TYR A 153 -2.28 24.68 13.19
CA TYR A 153 -3.27 25.69 13.58
C TYR A 153 -2.99 26.22 15.00
N GLU A 154 -2.68 25.33 15.96
CA GLU A 154 -2.33 25.73 17.33
C GLU A 154 -1.09 26.64 17.39
N ARG A 155 -0.17 26.52 16.43
CA ARG A 155 1.00 27.40 16.26
C ARG A 155 0.72 28.65 15.43
N GLY A 156 -0.50 28.84 14.93
CA GLY A 156 -0.90 29.99 14.12
C GLY A 156 -0.41 29.97 12.67
N GLU A 157 0.09 28.83 12.17
CA GLU A 157 0.63 28.71 10.81
C GLU A 157 -0.46 28.63 9.73
N ILE A 158 -1.63 28.10 10.09
CA ILE A 158 -2.77 27.91 9.20
C ILE A 158 -4.07 28.37 9.87
N ARG A 159 -5.08 28.67 9.08
CA ARG A 159 -6.42 29.04 9.58
C ARG A 159 -7.16 27.83 10.19
N LYS A 160 -8.15 28.10 11.04
CA LYS A 160 -9.08 27.07 11.53
C LYS A 160 -9.91 26.49 10.38
N MET A 161 -10.02 25.17 10.34
CA MET A 161 -10.86 24.44 9.38
C MET A 161 -11.29 23.09 9.97
N ASP A 162 -12.11 22.33 9.23
CA ASP A 162 -12.30 20.91 9.52
C ASP A 162 -11.05 20.14 9.04
N PHE A 163 -10.13 19.86 9.95
CA PHE A 163 -8.82 19.27 9.62
C PHE A 163 -8.94 17.86 9.04
N LEU A 164 -9.94 17.07 9.46
CA LEU A 164 -10.15 15.73 8.93
C LEU A 164 -10.62 15.79 7.48
N PHE A 165 -11.57 16.67 7.16
CA PHE A 165 -12.01 16.85 5.78
C PHE A 165 -10.94 17.51 4.91
N ALA A 166 -10.16 18.46 5.45
CA ALA A 166 -9.02 19.04 4.73
C ALA A 166 -7.97 17.98 4.36
N ALA A 167 -7.63 17.08 5.30
CA ALA A 167 -6.74 15.95 5.05
C ALA A 167 -7.31 15.00 3.97
N LYS A 168 -8.61 14.66 4.06
CA LYS A 168 -9.30 13.83 3.07
C LYS A 168 -9.28 14.44 1.68
N GLN A 169 -9.63 15.73 1.55
CA GLN A 169 -9.64 16.44 0.27
C GLN A 169 -8.27 16.43 -0.39
N PHE A 170 -7.22 16.73 0.37
CA PHE A 170 -5.86 16.72 -0.16
C PHE A 170 -5.43 15.30 -0.59
N ILE A 171 -5.69 14.28 0.22
CA ILE A 171 -5.36 12.89 -0.13
C ILE A 171 -6.17 12.43 -1.36
N SER A 172 -7.47 12.73 -1.45
CA SER A 172 -8.31 12.37 -2.60
C SER A 172 -7.82 13.01 -3.90
N MET A 173 -7.39 14.27 -3.85
CA MET A 173 -6.82 14.95 -5.01
C MET A 173 -5.53 14.28 -5.52
N ASN A 174 -4.70 13.77 -4.60
CA ASN A 174 -3.52 12.96 -4.94
C ASN A 174 -3.91 11.56 -5.45
N LEU A 175 -4.97 10.96 -4.91
CA LEU A 175 -5.45 9.67 -5.38
C LEU A 175 -5.96 9.75 -6.82
N LEU A 176 -6.60 10.85 -7.23
CA LEU A 176 -7.05 11.05 -8.61
C LEU A 176 -5.90 10.91 -9.62
N PHE A 177 -4.73 11.49 -9.30
CA PHE A 177 -3.49 11.35 -10.07
C PHE A 177 -3.05 9.89 -10.17
N VAL A 178 -3.04 9.19 -9.03
CA VAL A 178 -2.57 7.80 -8.94
C VAL A 178 -3.48 6.89 -9.78
N VAL A 179 -4.80 7.02 -9.62
CA VAL A 179 -5.77 6.23 -10.37
C VAL A 179 -5.63 6.51 -11.86
N SER A 180 -5.53 7.78 -12.26
CA SER A 180 -5.32 8.19 -13.66
C SER A 180 -4.10 7.49 -14.29
N THR A 181 -2.99 7.42 -13.54
CA THR A 181 -1.76 6.75 -13.96
C THR A 181 -1.92 5.23 -14.05
N ILE A 182 -2.60 4.61 -13.08
CA ILE A 182 -2.77 3.14 -13.02
C ILE A 182 -3.70 2.65 -14.14
N VAL A 183 -4.80 3.36 -14.40
CA VAL A 183 -5.79 2.96 -15.42
C VAL A 183 -5.43 3.45 -16.82
N GLY A 184 -4.45 4.36 -16.95
CA GLY A 184 -4.02 4.92 -18.24
C GLY A 184 -5.03 5.88 -18.86
N ILE A 185 -5.94 6.45 -18.07
CA ILE A 185 -6.94 7.45 -18.51
C ILE A 185 -6.62 8.76 -17.84
N ASN A 186 -6.47 9.83 -18.61
CA ASN A 186 -6.18 11.16 -18.07
C ASN A 186 -7.42 11.76 -17.39
N PHE A 187 -7.44 11.76 -16.05
CA PHE A 187 -8.50 12.40 -15.25
C PHE A 187 -8.16 13.82 -14.79
N THR A 188 -6.89 14.22 -14.91
CA THR A 188 -6.41 15.53 -14.46
C THR A 188 -6.65 16.62 -15.52
N GLY A 189 -6.93 16.22 -16.76
CA GLY A 189 -7.12 17.14 -17.89
C GLY A 189 -5.83 17.82 -18.34
N THR A 190 -4.67 17.35 -17.88
CA THR A 190 -3.34 17.88 -18.22
C THR A 190 -2.39 16.74 -18.57
N GLU A 191 -1.55 16.96 -19.57
CA GLU A 191 -0.48 16.02 -19.94
C GLU A 191 0.72 16.12 -18.98
N ASP A 192 0.89 17.27 -18.33
CA ASP A 192 1.92 17.49 -17.32
C ASP A 192 1.39 17.22 -15.92
N LEU A 193 1.69 16.01 -15.46
CA LEU A 193 1.34 15.47 -14.16
C LEU A 193 2.17 16.08 -13.02
N THR A 194 3.37 16.60 -13.30
CA THR A 194 4.21 17.30 -12.33
C THR A 194 3.67 18.70 -12.06
N GLU A 195 3.29 19.42 -13.10
CA GLU A 195 2.68 20.75 -12.97
C GLU A 195 1.29 20.69 -12.33
N TYR A 196 0.51 19.64 -12.60
CA TYR A 196 -0.75 19.40 -11.88
C TYR A 196 -0.53 19.37 -10.36
N ARG A 197 0.46 18.59 -9.90
CA ARG A 197 0.77 18.42 -8.48
C ARG A 197 1.20 19.74 -7.84
N LYS A 198 2.11 20.48 -8.48
CA LYS A 198 2.57 21.79 -7.97
C LYS A 198 1.41 22.77 -7.80
N ARG A 199 0.54 22.87 -8.81
CA ARG A 199 -0.65 23.74 -8.76
C ARG A 199 -1.62 23.32 -7.66
N ALA A 200 -1.86 22.03 -7.53
CA ALA A 200 -2.72 21.45 -6.50
C ALA A 200 -2.22 21.80 -5.09
N ILE A 201 -0.91 21.70 -4.86
CA ILE A 201 -0.27 22.03 -3.58
C ILE A 201 -0.30 23.53 -3.32
N ALA A 202 0.07 24.37 -4.29
CA ALA A 202 0.01 25.82 -4.17
C ALA A 202 -1.42 26.30 -3.84
N HIS A 203 -2.42 25.75 -4.54
CA HIS A 203 -3.84 26.03 -4.26
C HIS A 203 -4.25 25.63 -2.84
N THR A 204 -3.79 24.46 -2.38
CA THR A 204 -4.07 23.99 -1.01
C THR A 204 -3.45 24.91 0.03
N VAL A 205 -2.19 25.31 -0.15
CA VAL A 205 -1.49 26.22 0.75
C VAL A 205 -2.23 27.56 0.83
N ASP A 206 -2.60 28.14 -0.30
CA ASP A 206 -3.32 29.42 -0.34
C ASP A 206 -4.70 29.33 0.36
N LEU A 207 -5.40 28.20 0.23
CA LEU A 207 -6.69 27.96 0.93
C LEU A 207 -6.54 27.80 2.45
N TRP A 208 -5.36 27.41 2.93
CA TRP A 208 -5.11 27.10 4.34
C TRP A 208 -4.40 28.22 5.09
N ARG A 209 -3.78 29.17 4.39
CA ARG A 209 -3.15 30.34 5.01
C ARG A 209 -4.13 31.11 5.88
N THR A 210 -3.60 31.68 6.96
CA THR A 210 -4.30 32.64 7.79
C THR A 210 -4.59 33.90 6.96
N PRO A 211 -5.82 34.47 7.04
CA PRO A 211 -6.15 35.73 6.38
C PRO A 211 -5.22 36.89 6.78
#